data_AF-A0A3M2HXG6-F1
#
_entry.id   AF-A0A3M2HXG6-F1
#
_cell.length_a   1.000
_cell.length_b   1.000
_cell.length_c   1.000
_cell.angle_alpha   90.00
_cell.angle_beta   90.00
_cell.angle_gamma   90.00
#
_symmetry.space_group_name_H-M   'P 1'
#
loop_
_entity.id
_entity.type
_entity.pdbx_description
1 polymer ?
#
loop_
_entity_poly.entity_id
_entity_poly.type
_entity_poly.pdbx_seq_one_letter_code
_entity_poly.pdbx_strand_id
1 'polypeptide(L)'
;MAADTTPGIDLAAIATALNEDDVDAALGLGLLDWPGDSETAYRAGLADTDIATLKRVRDERLAALAARERHRARAARLARQAGERRQRQSDTLANGPTGKPALSGAAAAALARALAKAKR
;
A
#
# COMPACT_ATOMS: atom_id res chain seq x y z
N MET A 1 -38.41 11.34 7.40
CA MET A 1 -37.67 10.96 6.19
C MET A 1 -36.75 12.12 5.84
N ALA A 2 -35.50 12.06 6.27
CA ALA A 2 -34.53 13.12 6.01
C ALA A 2 -34.10 13.06 4.54
N ALA A 3 -34.32 14.14 3.80
CA ALA A 3 -33.75 14.35 2.49
C ALA A 3 -32.26 14.62 2.66
N ASP A 4 -31.46 13.56 2.52
CA ASP A 4 -29.99 13.64 2.54
C ASP A 4 -29.56 14.41 1.29
N THR A 5 -29.30 15.70 1.46
CA THR A 5 -28.89 16.61 0.40
C THR A 5 -27.37 16.48 0.29
N THR A 6 -26.90 15.51 -0.50
CA THR A 6 -25.49 15.45 -0.90
C THR A 6 -25.13 16.81 -1.52
N PRO A 7 -24.13 17.53 -1.00
CA PRO A 7 -23.82 18.86 -1.51
C PRO A 7 -23.37 18.75 -2.96
N GLY A 8 -23.94 19.55 -3.86
CA GLY A 8 -23.29 20.11 -5.06
C GLY A 8 -22.52 19.21 -6.04
N ILE A 9 -22.63 17.88 -6.01
CA ILE A 9 -21.95 17.01 -6.97
C ILE A 9 -22.77 16.96 -8.25
N ASP A 10 -22.23 17.55 -9.33
CA ASP A 10 -22.82 17.47 -10.66
C ASP A 10 -22.37 16.18 -11.36
N LEU A 11 -23.17 15.12 -11.18
CA LEU A 11 -22.89 13.81 -11.78
C LEU A 11 -22.91 13.84 -13.32
N ALA A 12 -23.66 14.76 -13.93
CA ALA A 12 -23.69 14.91 -15.38
C ALA A 12 -22.37 15.53 -15.89
N ALA A 13 -21.85 16.53 -15.18
CA ALA A 13 -20.53 17.09 -15.49
C ALA A 13 -19.41 16.06 -15.31
N ILE A 14 -19.47 15.23 -14.25
CA ILE A 14 -18.50 14.14 -14.05
C ILE A 14 -18.59 13.12 -15.18
N ALA A 15 -19.80 12.69 -15.56
CA ALA A 15 -19.98 11.75 -16.66
C ALA A 15 -19.46 12.30 -17.99
N THR A 16 -19.67 13.60 -18.26
CA THR A 16 -19.14 14.29 -19.44
C THR A 16 -17.61 14.25 -19.44
N ALA A 17 -16.96 14.61 -18.33
CA ALA A 17 -15.51 14.54 -18.20
C ALA A 17 -14.96 13.11 -18.41
N LEU A 18 -15.64 12.09 -17.88
CA LEU A 18 -15.23 10.69 -18.10
C LEU A 18 -15.43 10.23 -19.54
N ASN A 19 -16.46 10.70 -20.24
CA ASN A 19 -16.69 10.40 -21.65
C ASN A 19 -15.64 11.09 -22.55
N GLU A 20 -15.04 12.18 -22.08
CA GLU A 20 -13.90 12.86 -22.71
C GLU A 20 -12.53 12.28 -22.28
N ASP A 21 -12.53 11.19 -21.48
CA ASP A 21 -11.35 10.56 -20.87
C ASP A 21 -10.55 11.51 -19.93
N ASP A 22 -11.19 12.59 -19.47
CA ASP A 22 -10.62 13.54 -18.51
C ASP A 22 -10.94 13.12 -17.07
N VAL A 23 -10.16 12.14 -16.60
CA VAL A 23 -10.29 11.61 -15.24
C VAL A 23 -9.91 12.66 -14.18
N ASP A 24 -8.99 13.59 -14.48
CA ASP A 24 -8.56 14.59 -13.51
C ASP A 24 -9.65 15.64 -13.28
N ALA A 25 -10.34 16.07 -14.34
CA ALA A 25 -11.52 16.91 -14.22
C ALA A 25 -12.64 16.20 -13.44
N ALA A 26 -12.90 14.91 -13.73
CA ALA A 26 -13.88 14.13 -12.99
C ALA A 26 -13.55 14.03 -11.49
N LEU A 27 -12.27 13.86 -11.13
CA LEU A 27 -11.81 13.89 -9.74
C LEU A 27 -12.01 15.28 -9.11
N GLY A 28 -11.66 16.36 -9.81
CA GLY A 28 -11.87 17.74 -9.34
C GLY A 28 -13.33 18.11 -9.12
N LEU A 29 -14.24 17.47 -9.85
CA LEU A 29 -15.69 17.61 -9.72
C LEU A 29 -16.30 16.74 -8.61
N GLY A 30 -15.51 15.93 -7.91
CA GLY A 30 -15.96 15.15 -6.76
C GLY A 30 -16.36 13.70 -7.07
N LEU A 31 -15.78 13.07 -8.10
CA LEU A 31 -16.02 11.65 -8.40
C LEU A 31 -15.85 10.72 -7.18
N LEU A 32 -14.89 11.00 -6.29
CA LEU A 32 -14.65 10.18 -5.11
C LEU A 32 -15.58 10.52 -3.94
N ASP A 33 -16.16 11.72 -3.93
CA ASP A 33 -17.11 12.17 -2.92
C ASP A 33 -18.52 11.64 -3.18
N TRP A 34 -18.80 11.24 -4.42
CA TRP A 34 -20.05 10.55 -4.75
C TRP A 34 -20.12 9.18 -4.04
N PRO A 35 -21.23 8.86 -3.34
CA PRO A 35 -21.39 7.60 -2.60
C PRO A 35 -21.41 6.32 -3.48
N GLY A 36 -21.63 6.45 -4.79
CA GLY A 36 -21.65 5.30 -5.71
C GLY A 36 -23.01 4.61 -5.86
N ASP A 37 -24.08 5.23 -5.37
CA ASP A 37 -25.43 4.68 -5.46
C ASP A 37 -26.07 4.96 -6.83
N SER A 38 -26.80 3.99 -7.38
CA SER A 38 -27.44 4.17 -8.69
C SER A 38 -28.63 5.14 -8.63
N GLU A 39 -29.27 5.31 -7.48
CA GLU A 39 -30.50 6.10 -7.35
C GLU A 39 -30.23 7.60 -7.59
N THR A 40 -29.16 8.14 -7.00
CA THR A 40 -28.72 9.52 -7.25
C THR A 40 -28.31 9.74 -8.69
N ALA A 41 -27.66 8.77 -9.32
CA ALA A 41 -27.25 8.86 -10.71
C ALA A 41 -28.44 8.81 -11.69
N TYR A 42 -29.44 7.96 -11.43
CA TYR A 42 -30.69 7.97 -12.20
C TYR A 42 -31.47 9.27 -12.02
N ARG A 43 -31.52 9.82 -10.80
CA ARG A 43 -32.14 11.13 -10.53
C ARG A 43 -31.45 12.28 -11.26
N ALA A 44 -30.14 12.15 -11.51
CA ALA A 44 -29.37 13.08 -12.33
C ALA A 44 -29.60 12.89 -13.85
N GLY A 45 -30.43 11.93 -14.27
CA GLY A 45 -30.77 11.71 -15.67
C GLY A 45 -29.71 10.97 -16.48
N LEU A 46 -28.77 10.30 -15.81
CA LEU A 46 -27.69 9.55 -16.47
C LEU A 46 -28.20 8.26 -17.10
N ALA A 47 -27.61 7.88 -18.24
CA ALA A 47 -27.85 6.60 -18.88
C ALA A 47 -27.11 5.47 -18.13
N ASP A 48 -27.60 4.23 -18.26
CA ASP A 48 -27.00 3.04 -17.62
C ASP A 48 -25.49 2.90 -17.91
N THR A 49 -25.06 3.25 -19.12
CA THR A 49 -23.66 3.22 -19.54
C THR A 49 -22.79 4.22 -18.78
N ASP A 50 -23.31 5.43 -18.55
CA ASP A 50 -22.59 6.47 -17.78
C ASP A 50 -22.52 6.08 -16.31
N ILE A 51 -23.62 5.55 -15.76
CA ILE A 51 -23.68 5.06 -14.39
C ILE A 51 -22.67 3.94 -14.18
N ALA A 52 -22.59 2.97 -15.10
CA ALA A 52 -21.61 1.89 -15.04
C ALA A 52 -20.17 2.41 -15.11
N THR A 53 -19.92 3.40 -15.97
CA THR A 53 -18.60 4.03 -16.13
C THR A 53 -18.19 4.79 -14.86
N LEU A 54 -19.07 5.61 -14.30
CA LEU A 54 -18.86 6.33 -13.04
C LEU A 54 -18.48 5.37 -11.92
N LYS A 55 -19.27 4.30 -11.71
CA LYS A 55 -18.99 3.31 -10.66
C LYS A 55 -17.64 2.65 -10.85
N ARG A 56 -17.38 2.16 -12.08
CA ARG A 56 -16.14 1.47 -12.40
C ARG A 56 -14.92 2.35 -12.13
N VAL A 57 -14.91 3.58 -12.67
CA VAL A 57 -13.76 4.48 -12.51
C VAL A 57 -13.57 4.87 -11.04
N ARG A 58 -14.65 5.19 -10.33
CA ARG A 58 -14.59 5.48 -8.89
C ARG A 58 -13.96 4.33 -8.10
N ASP A 59 -14.47 3.11 -8.31
CA ASP A 59 -14.02 1.94 -7.55
C ASP A 59 -12.57 1.58 -7.87
N GLU A 60 -12.16 1.67 -9.13
CA GLU A 60 -10.76 1.53 -9.55
C GLU A 60 -9.84 2.53 -8.84
N ARG A 61 -10.27 3.80 -8.70
CA ARG A 61 -9.50 4.85 -8.03
C ARG A 61 -9.41 4.63 -6.52
N LEU A 62 -10.52 4.29 -5.86
CA LEU A 62 -10.53 3.95 -4.45
C LEU A 62 -9.62 2.74 -4.16
N ALA A 63 -9.68 1.71 -5.00
CA ALA A 63 -8.80 0.54 -4.88
C ALA A 63 -7.32 0.90 -5.03
N ALA A 64 -6.97 1.77 -5.99
CA ALA A 64 -5.61 2.25 -6.18
C ALA A 64 -5.10 3.05 -4.98
N LEU A 65 -5.93 3.93 -4.40
CA LEU A 65 -5.60 4.69 -3.19
C LEU A 65 -5.37 3.77 -1.99
N ALA A 66 -6.27 2.80 -1.78
CA ALA A 66 -6.11 1.80 -0.72
C ALA A 66 -4.82 0.98 -0.89
N ALA A 67 -4.45 0.63 -2.13
CA ALA A 67 -3.20 -0.07 -2.41
C ALA A 67 -1.96 0.79 -2.07
N ARG A 68 -1.98 2.08 -2.43
CA ARG A 68 -0.93 3.04 -2.07
C ARG A 68 -0.79 3.16 -0.56
N GLU A 69 -1.90 3.22 0.17
CA GLU A 69 -1.86 3.33 1.63
C GLU A 69 -1.30 2.07 2.29
N ARG A 70 -1.70 0.88 1.83
CA ARG A 70 -1.07 -0.39 2.28
C ARG A 70 0.43 -0.41 2.06
N HIS A 71 0.89 0.11 0.91
CA HIS A 71 2.31 0.21 0.61
C HIS A 71 3.03 1.16 1.58
N ARG A 72 2.49 2.35 1.82
CA ARG A 72 3.03 3.32 2.80
C ARG A 72 3.11 2.72 4.20
N ALA A 73 2.04 2.06 4.65
CA ALA A 73 2.01 1.40 5.95
C ALA A 73 3.09 0.31 6.07
N ARG A 74 3.29 -0.49 5.01
CA ARG A 74 4.36 -1.50 4.96
C ARG A 74 5.75 -0.86 5.00
N ALA A 75 5.98 0.19 4.21
CA ALA A 75 7.25 0.91 4.18
C ALA A 75 7.58 1.50 5.56
N ALA A 76 6.61 2.11 6.24
CA ALA A 76 6.78 2.63 7.59
C ALA A 76 7.16 1.53 8.60
N ARG A 77 6.53 0.35 8.54
CA ARG A 77 6.91 -0.80 9.39
C ARG A 77 8.35 -1.25 9.15
N LEU A 78 8.74 -1.40 7.88
CA LEU A 78 10.10 -1.82 7.52
C LEU A 78 11.15 -0.79 7.93
N ALA A 79 10.84 0.51 7.80
CA ALA A 79 11.72 1.58 8.24
C ALA A 79 11.97 1.52 9.75
N ARG A 80 10.92 1.28 10.56
CA ARG A 80 11.07 1.06 12.02
C ARG A 80 11.96 -0.12 12.34
N GLN A 81 11.68 -1.28 11.75
CA GLN A 81 12.50 -2.49 11.94
C GLN A 81 13.95 -2.32 11.47
N ALA A 82 14.20 -1.53 10.42
CA ALA A 82 15.54 -1.21 9.97
C ALA A 82 16.27 -0.25 10.92
N GLY A 83 15.55 0.68 11.56
CA GLY A 83 16.07 1.54 12.62
C GLY A 83 16.49 0.73 13.85
N GLU A 84 15.60 -0.12 14.35
CA GLU A 84 15.87 -1.00 15.51
C GLU A 84 17.05 -1.94 15.25
N ARG A 85 17.13 -2.55 14.05
CA ARG A 85 18.27 -3.41 13.69
C ARG A 85 19.58 -2.63 13.66
N ARG A 86 19.58 -1.41 13.12
CA ARG A 86 20.77 -0.55 13.12
C ARG A 86 21.20 -0.18 14.54
N GLN A 87 20.26 0.15 15.43
CA GLN A 87 20.55 0.40 16.85
C GLN A 87 21.16 -0.83 17.53
N ARG A 88 20.56 -2.02 17.36
CA ARG A 88 21.12 -3.26 17.91
C ARG A 88 22.52 -3.56 17.36
N GLN A 89 22.76 -3.27 16.08
CA GLN A 89 24.08 -3.42 15.47
C GLN A 89 25.09 -2.44 16.06
N SER A 90 24.74 -1.16 16.23
CA SER A 90 25.62 -0.18 16.88
C SER A 90 25.90 -0.54 18.33
N ASP A 91 24.90 -1.00 19.08
CA ASP A 91 25.06 -1.41 20.48
C ASP A 91 25.95 -2.64 20.61
N THR A 92 25.80 -3.61 19.69
CA THR A 92 26.66 -4.81 19.63
C THR A 92 28.10 -4.44 19.26
N LEU A 93 28.31 -3.47 18.36
CA LEU A 93 29.65 -3.00 18.01
C LEU A 93 30.29 -2.20 19.17
N ALA A 94 29.50 -1.43 19.92
CA ALA A 94 29.99 -0.61 21.04
C ALA A 94 30.29 -1.44 22.30
N ASN A 95 29.47 -2.45 22.60
CA ASN A 95 29.55 -3.23 23.84
C ASN A 95 29.93 -4.70 23.62
N GLY A 96 30.25 -5.08 22.39
CA GLY A 96 30.62 -6.45 22.03
C GLY A 96 31.98 -6.85 22.60
N PRO A 97 32.18 -8.13 22.96
CA PRO A 97 33.49 -8.60 23.39
C PRO A 97 34.51 -8.39 22.27
N THR A 98 35.63 -7.74 22.58
CA THR A 98 36.72 -7.41 21.64
C THR A 98 37.54 -8.63 21.18
N GLY A 99 37.09 -9.85 21.49
CA GLY A 99 37.75 -11.10 21.13
C GLY A 99 36.93 -11.92 20.13
N LYS A 100 37.62 -12.59 19.19
CA LYS A 100 36.99 -13.57 18.29
C LYS A 100 36.19 -14.59 19.11
N PRO A 101 34.91 -14.83 18.79
CA PRO A 101 34.15 -15.87 19.46
C PRO A 101 34.85 -17.21 19.24
N ALA A 102 35.17 -17.89 20.35
CA ALA A 102 35.76 -19.23 20.29
C ALA A 102 34.74 -20.18 19.62
N LEU A 103 35.22 -21.04 18.71
CA LEU A 103 34.37 -22.10 18.16
C LEU A 103 33.84 -22.97 19.30
N SER A 104 32.58 -23.39 19.20
CA SER A 104 32.06 -24.44 20.09
C SER A 104 32.86 -25.73 19.88
N GLY A 105 33.05 -26.51 20.95
CA GLY A 105 33.86 -27.73 20.90
C GLY A 105 33.41 -28.74 19.83
N ALA A 106 32.10 -28.83 19.59
CA ALA A 106 31.54 -29.67 18.53
C ALA A 106 31.94 -29.20 17.12
N ALA A 107 31.93 -27.88 16.88
CA ALA A 107 32.32 -27.31 15.59
C ALA A 107 33.83 -27.45 15.34
N ALA A 108 34.66 -27.29 16.37
CA ALA A 108 36.09 -27.54 16.29
C ALA A 108 36.40 -29.02 15.95
N ALA A 109 35.71 -29.96 16.59
CA ALA A 109 35.88 -31.40 16.33
C ALA A 109 35.44 -31.80 14.90
N ALA A 110 34.37 -31.20 14.38
CA ALA A 110 33.92 -31.43 13.01
C ALA A 110 34.95 -30.93 11.97
N LEU A 111 35.51 -29.74 12.20
CA LEU A 111 36.54 -29.17 11.34
C LEU A 111 37.83 -30.00 11.36
N ALA A 112 38.24 -30.50 12.52
CA ALA A 112 39.40 -31.40 12.63
C ALA A 112 39.23 -32.70 11.82
N ARG A 113 38.04 -33.30 11.84
CA ARG A 113 37.73 -34.49 11.02
C ARG A 113 37.72 -34.18 9.52
N ALA A 114 37.17 -33.03 9.14
CA ALA A 114 37.15 -32.59 7.74
C ALA A 114 38.58 -32.36 7.20
N LEU A 115 39.44 -31.70 7.98
CA LEU A 115 40.86 -31.54 7.62
C LEU A 115 41.61 -32.87 7.54
N ALA A 116 41.37 -33.78 8.49
CA ALA A 116 41.99 -35.11 8.47
C ALA A 116 41.57 -35.93 7.24
N LYS A 117 40.32 -35.75 6.77
CA LYS A 117 39.83 -36.39 5.54
C LYS A 117 40.39 -35.75 4.27
N ALA A 118 40.58 -34.44 4.25
CA ALA A 118 41.11 -33.72 3.10
C ALA A 118 42.63 -33.92 2.89
N LYS A 119 43.34 -34.33 3.94
CA LYS A 119 44.79 -34.57 3.92
C LYS A 119 45.15 -36.05 3.70
N ARG A 120 44.14 -36.90 3.47
CA ARG A 120 44.24 -38.34 3.25
C ARG A 120 43.96 -38.63 1.79
#